data_AF-C0CRG7-F1
#
_entry.id   AF-C0CRG7-F1
#
_cell.length_a   1.000
_cell.length_b   1.000
_cell.length_c   1.000
_cell.angle_alpha   90.00
_cell.angle_beta   90.00
_cell.angle_gamma   90.00
#
_symmetry.space_group_name_H-M   'P 1'
#
loop_
_entity.id
_entity.type
_entity.pdbx_description
1 polymer ?
#
loop_
_entity_poly.entity_id
_entity_poly.type
_entity_poly.pdbx_seq_one_letter_code
_entity_poly.pdbx_strand_id
1 'polypeptide(L)'
;MIEFLLFVMVGLLIYLVTDKKRESKPKDRKSYKEILPEFLDKECEINVNKPLFSMDVLYTMRGRMVDLDDEWLMLEQVNKKKKVVRVFRTELVSGIKEIKD
;
A
#
# COMPACT_ATOMS: atom_id res chain seq x y z
N MET A 1 9.09 -43.30 -8.24
CA MET A 1 7.97 -42.43 -8.66
C MET A 1 7.20 -41.86 -7.47
N ILE A 2 6.78 -42.69 -6.50
CA ILE A 2 6.04 -42.24 -5.30
C ILE A 2 6.88 -41.29 -4.42
N GLU A 3 8.16 -41.62 -4.19
CA GLU A 3 9.08 -40.77 -3.41
C GLU A 3 9.24 -39.35 -4.00
N PHE A 4 9.38 -39.23 -5.32
CA PHE A 4 9.48 -37.93 -5.99
C PHE A 4 8.18 -37.11 -5.84
N LEU A 5 7.03 -37.79 -5.91
CA LEU A 5 5.71 -37.18 -5.76
C LEU A 5 5.49 -36.66 -4.33
N LEU A 6 6.03 -37.36 -3.33
CA LEU A 6 6.05 -36.91 -1.93
C LEU A 6 6.89 -35.64 -1.74
N PHE A 7 8.08 -35.58 -2.35
CA PHE A 7 8.92 -34.36 -2.28
C PHE A 7 8.22 -33.14 -2.91
N VAL A 8 7.53 -33.32 -4.04
CA VAL A 8 6.76 -32.24 -4.69
C VAL A 8 5.58 -31.79 -3.82
N MET A 9 4.86 -32.73 -3.20
CA MET A 9 3.77 -32.40 -2.27
C MET A 9 4.26 -31.64 -1.03
N VAL A 10 5.38 -32.04 -0.44
CA VAL A 10 5.99 -31.33 0.69
C VAL A 10 6.44 -29.93 0.28
N GLY A 11 7.04 -29.78 -0.90
CA GLY A 11 7.41 -28.47 -1.46
C GLY A 11 6.21 -27.54 -1.64
N LEU A 12 5.08 -28.05 -2.16
CA LEU A 12 3.85 -27.29 -2.32
C LEU A 12 3.23 -26.89 -0.97
N LEU A 13 3.26 -27.78 0.03
CA LEU A 13 2.80 -27.45 1.38
C LEU A 13 3.65 -26.34 2.02
N ILE A 14 4.98 -26.40 1.87
CA ILE A 14 5.88 -25.34 2.37
C ILE A 14 5.62 -24.02 1.64
N TYR A 15 5.40 -24.07 0.31
CA TYR A 15 5.06 -22.89 -0.48
C TYR A 15 3.76 -22.26 0.00
N LEU A 16 2.68 -23.03 0.15
CA LEU A 16 1.39 -22.55 0.64
C LEU A 16 1.46 -21.99 2.06
N VAL A 17 2.22 -22.63 2.96
CA VAL A 17 2.44 -22.12 4.32
C VAL A 17 3.25 -20.82 4.31
N THR A 18 4.24 -20.71 3.43
CA THR A 18 5.08 -19.50 3.28
C THR A 18 4.28 -18.35 2.67
N ASP A 19 3.43 -18.64 1.69
CA ASP A 19 2.55 -17.66 1.05
C ASP A 19 1.48 -17.16 2.02
N LYS A 20 0.83 -18.08 2.75
CA LYS A 20 -0.06 -17.71 3.87
C LYS A 20 0.65 -16.92 4.95
N LYS A 21 1.92 -17.23 5.30
CA LYS A 21 2.72 -16.43 6.25
C LYS A 21 3.11 -15.05 5.71
N ARG A 22 3.24 -14.87 4.39
CA ARG A 22 3.44 -13.56 3.76
C ARG A 22 2.16 -12.72 3.81
N GLU A 23 0.99 -13.34 3.64
CA GLU A 23 -0.29 -12.65 3.82
C GLU A 23 -0.63 -12.38 5.30
N SER A 24 -0.21 -13.25 6.21
CA SER A 24 -0.48 -13.17 7.65
C SER A 24 0.64 -12.53 8.48
N LYS A 25 1.46 -11.66 7.88
CA LYS A 25 2.06 -10.57 8.65
C LYS A 25 1.05 -9.42 8.68
N PRO A 26 0.16 -9.31 9.68
CA PRO A 26 -0.36 -8.01 10.05
C PRO A 26 0.86 -7.26 10.59
N LYS A 27 1.59 -6.56 9.70
CA LYS A 27 2.43 -5.46 10.13
C LYS A 27 1.48 -4.53 10.84
N ASP A 28 1.56 -4.53 12.16
CA ASP A 28 1.08 -3.54 13.10
C ASP A 28 0.36 -2.39 12.37
N ARG A 29 -0.93 -2.60 12.07
CA ARG A 29 -1.78 -1.57 11.49
C ARG A 29 -2.03 -0.59 12.62
N LYS A 30 -1.04 0.23 12.97
CA LYS A 30 -1.33 1.54 13.53
C LYS A 30 -2.23 2.19 12.50
N SER A 31 -3.51 2.29 12.83
CA SER A 31 -4.52 2.79 11.94
C SER A 31 -4.12 4.23 11.62
N TYR A 32 -3.43 4.44 10.50
CA TYR A 32 -3.07 5.77 10.04
C TYR A 32 -4.33 6.64 9.88
N LYS A 33 -5.53 6.05 9.92
CA LYS A 33 -6.84 6.73 9.98
C LYS A 33 -6.90 7.87 10.99
N GLU A 34 -6.26 7.75 12.15
CA GLU A 34 -6.34 8.81 13.18
C GLU A 34 -5.46 10.03 12.85
N ILE A 35 -4.35 9.81 12.14
CA ILE A 35 -3.36 10.85 11.80
C ILE A 35 -3.54 11.39 10.37
N LEU A 36 -4.08 10.60 9.45
CA LEU A 36 -4.40 10.97 8.06
C LEU A 36 -5.20 12.29 7.94
N PRO A 37 -6.24 12.57 8.75
CA PRO A 37 -6.99 13.83 8.61
C PRO A 37 -6.16 15.07 8.95
N GLU A 38 -5.08 14.94 9.72
CA GLU A 38 -4.14 16.06 9.98
C GLU A 38 -3.29 16.44 8.75
N PHE A 39 -3.27 15.57 7.74
CA PHE A 39 -2.59 15.76 6.47
C PHE A 39 -3.54 16.18 5.35
N LEU A 40 -4.83 16.37 5.64
CA LEU A 40 -5.82 16.87 4.69
C LEU A 40 -5.39 18.25 4.18
N ASP A 41 -5.48 18.44 2.86
CA ASP A 41 -5.09 19.65 2.14
C ASP A 41 -3.59 19.97 2.12
N LYS A 42 -2.74 19.12 2.71
CA LYS A 42 -1.27 19.30 2.74
C LYS A 42 -0.58 18.47 1.67
N GLU A 43 0.62 18.93 1.29
CA GLU A 43 1.51 18.18 0.42
C GLU A 43 2.23 17.09 1.21
N CYS A 44 1.97 15.83 0.83
CA CYS A 44 2.38 14.67 1.58
C CYS A 44 2.97 13.59 0.67
N GLU A 45 3.93 12.86 1.22
CA GLU A 45 4.44 11.63 0.69
C GLU A 45 3.76 10.45 1.40
N ILE A 46 3.06 9.62 0.63
CA ILE A 46 2.39 8.42 1.12
C ILE A 46 3.14 7.19 0.63
N ASN A 47 3.59 6.38 1.58
CA ASN A 47 4.14 5.07 1.32
C ASN A 47 3.02 4.04 1.33
N VAL A 48 3.04 3.14 0.34
CA VAL A 48 2.10 2.03 0.20
C VAL A 48 2.80 0.71 0.47
N ASN A 49 2.11 -0.21 1.17
CA ASN A 49 2.70 -1.49 1.55
C ASN A 49 2.74 -2.49 0.38
N LYS A 50 1.93 -2.27 -0.66
CA LYS A 50 1.87 -3.09 -1.88
C LYS A 50 2.15 -2.19 -3.10
N PRO A 51 2.95 -2.67 -4.07
CA PRO A 51 3.10 -1.99 -5.34
C PRO A 51 1.75 -1.91 -6.04
N LEU A 52 1.28 -0.69 -6.24
CA LEU A 52 0.09 -0.42 -7.03
C LEU A 52 0.52 -0.34 -8.50
N PHE A 53 0.74 -1.52 -9.08
CA PHE A 53 1.11 -1.68 -10.50
C PHE A 53 0.13 -0.97 -11.44
N SER A 54 -1.14 -0.87 -11.06
CA SER A 54 -2.19 -0.17 -11.79
C SER A 54 -1.96 1.35 -11.91
N MET A 55 -1.05 1.91 -11.12
CA MET A 55 -0.84 3.34 -10.98
C MET A 55 0.62 3.76 -11.24
N ASP A 56 1.49 2.90 -11.75
CA ASP A 56 2.93 3.19 -11.93
C ASP A 56 3.64 3.61 -10.62
N VAL A 57 3.10 3.22 -9.47
CA VAL A 57 3.71 3.49 -8.16
C VAL A 57 4.17 2.19 -7.54
N LEU A 58 5.49 2.09 -7.42
CA LEU A 58 6.17 0.95 -6.83
C LEU A 58 5.95 0.91 -5.32
N TYR A 59 6.18 1.99 -4.59
CA TYR A 59 6.06 2.00 -3.12
C TYR A 59 5.71 3.37 -2.50
N THR A 60 5.85 4.47 -3.24
CA THR A 60 5.73 5.83 -2.69
C THR A 60 5.03 6.76 -3.67
N MET A 61 4.06 7.53 -3.19
CA MET A 61 3.36 8.59 -3.94
C MET A 61 3.61 9.93 -3.27
N ARG A 62 3.78 10.98 -4.08
CA ARG A 62 3.80 12.36 -3.60
C ARG A 62 2.63 13.12 -4.20
N GLY A 63 1.99 13.94 -3.40
CA GLY A 63 0.96 14.85 -3.87
C GLY A 63 0.23 15.51 -2.72
N ARG A 64 -0.78 16.29 -3.05
CA ARG A 64 -1.66 16.91 -2.08
C ARG A 64 -2.78 15.94 -1.72
N MET A 65 -3.01 15.73 -0.44
CA MET A 65 -4.21 15.01 0.00
C MET A 65 -5.41 15.92 -0.21
N VAL A 66 -6.32 15.53 -1.09
CA VAL A 66 -7.50 16.35 -1.42
C VAL A 66 -8.70 15.89 -0.61
N ASP A 67 -8.83 14.58 -0.43
CA ASP A 67 -9.96 14.01 0.27
C ASP A 67 -9.56 12.73 1.01
N LEU A 68 -10.24 12.48 2.12
CA LEU A 68 -9.99 11.36 3.00
C LEU A 68 -11.30 10.94 3.67
N ASP A 69 -11.71 9.72 3.36
CA ASP A 69 -12.81 9.02 4.01
C ASP A 69 -12.28 7.88 4.91
N ASP A 70 -13.19 7.13 5.52
CA ASP A 70 -12.86 5.96 6.32
C ASP A 70 -12.17 4.83 5.53
N GLU A 71 -12.51 4.68 4.24
CA GLU A 71 -12.01 3.58 3.40
C GLU A 71 -11.09 4.05 2.28
N TRP A 72 -11.24 5.30 1.83
CA TRP A 72 -10.61 5.81 0.62
C TRP A 72 -9.82 7.08 0.90
N LEU A 73 -8.70 7.21 0.20
CA LEU A 73 -7.80 8.35 0.24
C LEU A 73 -7.63 8.86 -1.18
N MET A 74 -7.87 10.16 -1.38
CA MET A 74 -7.66 10.85 -2.64
C MET A 74 -6.42 11.75 -2.58
N LEU A 75 -5.52 11.51 -3.51
CA LEU A 75 -4.26 12.21 -3.67
C LEU A 75 -4.22 12.87 -5.03
N GLU A 76 -4.08 14.19 -5.07
CA GLU A 76 -3.84 14.94 -6.30
C GLU A 76 -2.33 15.13 -6.49
N GLN A 77 -1.83 14.61 -7.60
CA GLN A 77 -0.45 14.81 -8.02
C GLN A 77 -0.40 15.73 -9.23
N VAL A 78 0.39 16.80 -9.17
CA VAL A 78 0.64 17.68 -10.30
C VAL A 78 1.91 17.22 -10.99
N ASN A 79 1.78 16.55 -12.14
CA ASN A 79 2.93 16.13 -12.95
C ASN A 79 3.04 17.00 -14.21
N LYS A 80 4.03 17.89 -14.25
CA LYS A 80 4.49 18.71 -15.39
C LYS A 80 3.44 19.54 -16.17
N LYS A 81 2.16 19.53 -15.76
CA LYS A 81 0.97 20.32 -16.19
C LYS A 81 -0.33 19.52 -16.12
N LYS A 82 -0.29 18.19 -15.94
CA LYS A 82 -1.48 17.36 -15.75
C LYS A 82 -1.71 17.10 -14.26
N LYS A 83 -2.91 17.44 -13.78
CA LYS A 83 -3.43 16.98 -12.49
C LYS A 83 -3.85 15.52 -12.65
N VAL A 84 -3.26 14.66 -11.85
CA VAL A 84 -3.62 13.24 -11.78
C VAL A 84 -4.17 13.00 -10.39
N VAL A 85 -5.46 12.69 -10.30
CA VAL A 85 -6.10 12.30 -9.04
C VAL A 85 -6.01 10.79 -8.90
N ARG A 86 -5.53 10.34 -7.74
CA ARG A 86 -5.34 8.93 -7.41
C ARG A 86 -6.16 8.61 -6.20
N VAL A 87 -7.04 7.62 -6.34
CA VAL A 87 -7.88 7.12 -5.25
C VAL A 87 -7.42 5.72 -4.89
N PHE A 88 -7.11 5.50 -3.62
CA PHE A 88 -6.72 4.19 -3.12
C PHE A 88 -7.17 4.01 -1.68
N ARG A 89 -7.20 2.76 -1.21
CA ARG A 89 -7.70 2.48 0.12
C ARG A 89 -6.73 2.89 1.21
N THR A 90 -7.23 3.48 2.30
CA THR A 90 -6.44 3.87 3.47
C THR A 90 -5.69 2.69 4.09
N GLU A 91 -6.21 1.47 3.95
CA GLU A 91 -5.56 0.24 4.41
C GLU A 91 -4.24 -0.10 3.71
N LEU A 92 -3.98 0.51 2.56
CA LEU A 92 -2.75 0.32 1.79
C LEU A 92 -1.63 1.27 2.25
N VAL A 93 -1.97 2.32 3.01
CA VAL A 93 -1.02 3.29 3.57
C VAL A 93 -0.15 2.59 4.60
N SER A 94 1.14 2.52 4.33
CA SER A 94 2.17 2.04 5.27
C SER A 94 2.92 3.15 5.97
N GLY A 95 2.78 4.40 5.50
CA GLY A 95 3.35 5.56 6.14
C GLY A 95 2.96 6.85 5.41
N ILE A 96 2.89 7.94 6.16
CA ILE A 96 2.66 9.28 5.63
C ILE A 96 3.72 10.22 6.18
N LYS A 97 4.26 11.09 5.32
CA LYS A 97 5.15 12.19 5.69
C LYS A 97 4.65 13.47 5.06
N GLU A 98 4.53 14.52 5.85
CA GLU A 98 4.34 15.87 5.34
C GLU A 98 5.65 16.31 4.66
N ILE A 99 5.55 16.81 3.42
CA ILE A 99 6.64 17.53 2.77
C ILE A 99 6.32 19.00 2.99
N LYS A 100 6.99 19.62 3.97
CA LYS A 100 7.04 21.08 4.06
C LYS A 100 8.12 21.57 3.11
N ASP A 101 7.71 22.29 2.09
CA ASP A 101 8.58 23.22 1.37
C ASP A 101 8.76 24.48 2.23
#